data_AF-T1DAH8-F1
#
_entry.id   AF-T1DAH8-F1
#
_cell.length_a   1.000
_cell.length_b   1.000
_cell.length_c   1.000
_cell.angle_alpha   90.00
_cell.angle_beta   90.00
_cell.angle_gamma   90.00
#
_symmetry.space_group_name_H-M   'P 1'
#
loop_
_entity.id
_entity.type
_entity.pdbx_description
1 polymer ?
#
loop_
_entity_poly.entity_id
_entity_poly.type
_entity_poly.pdbx_seq_one_letter_code
_entity_poly.pdbx_strand_id
1 'polypeptide(L)'
;MFWIFGYEVGEKMSSDDLLRRHKAVLPKWIALYYNEPIELVSGSGRHVTASDGRTYLDFFGGILTTMTGYAVPEVVEAIQSQAAKMIHSSTLYLISPMIELAEKI
;
A
#
# COMPACT_ATOMS: atom_id res chain seq x y z
N MET A 1 -32.85 12.82 2.48
CA MET A 1 -32.72 11.91 1.33
C MET A 1 -31.36 11.26 1.44
N PHE A 2 -31.31 10.13 2.15
CA PHE A 2 -30.11 9.36 2.47
C PHE A 2 -29.76 8.50 1.24
N TRP A 3 -28.57 8.67 0.68
CA TRP A 3 -27.96 7.67 -0.19
C TRP A 3 -26.94 6.91 0.65
N ILE A 4 -27.37 5.76 1.17
CA ILE A 4 -26.48 4.76 1.76
C ILE A 4 -26.19 3.79 0.62
N PHE A 5 -25.04 3.96 -0.04
CA PHE A 5 -24.45 2.82 -0.75
C PHE A 5 -24.17 1.78 0.33
N GLY A 6 -24.98 0.72 0.36
CA GLY A 6 -24.66 -0.48 1.11
C GLY A 6 -23.32 -0.98 0.59
N TYR A 7 -22.26 -0.72 1.34
CA TYR A 7 -21.06 -1.53 1.23
C TYR A 7 -21.48 -2.89 1.77
N GLU A 8 -21.83 -3.81 0.88
CA GLU A 8 -21.78 -5.22 1.24
C GLU A 8 -20.39 -5.44 1.83
N VAL A 9 -20.35 -5.85 3.09
CA VAL A 9 -19.13 -6.39 3.69
C VAL A 9 -18.82 -7.60 2.84
N GLY A 10 -17.99 -7.40 1.82
CA GLY A 10 -17.62 -8.41 0.85
C GLY A 10 -17.21 -9.64 1.62
N GLU A 11 -17.91 -10.74 1.34
CA GLU A 11 -17.57 -12.07 1.80
C GLU A 11 -16.05 -12.23 1.74
N LYS A 12 -15.39 -12.55 2.87
CA LYS A 12 -13.93 -12.67 2.95
C LYS A 12 -13.46 -13.54 1.78
N MET A 13 -12.85 -12.92 0.78
CA MET A 13 -12.46 -13.62 -0.43
C MET A 13 -11.31 -14.55 -0.09
N SER A 14 -11.46 -15.84 -0.42
CA SER A 14 -10.40 -16.82 -0.16
C SER A 14 -9.14 -16.43 -0.93
N SER A 15 -7.97 -16.57 -0.29
CA SER A 15 -6.66 -16.35 -0.91
C SER A 15 -6.51 -17.11 -2.25
N ASP A 16 -7.18 -18.26 -2.37
CA ASP A 16 -7.19 -19.08 -3.58
C ASP A 16 -7.85 -18.40 -4.79
N ASP A 17 -8.95 -17.66 -4.59
CA ASP A 17 -9.59 -16.94 -5.71
C ASP A 17 -8.71 -15.77 -6.15
N LEU A 18 -8.11 -15.05 -5.20
CA LEU A 18 -7.21 -13.94 -5.50
C LEU A 18 -5.96 -14.43 -6.26
N LEU A 19 -5.40 -15.58 -5.85
CA LEU A 19 -4.29 -16.22 -6.56
C LEU A 19 -4.67 -16.65 -7.98
N ARG A 20 -5.86 -17.22 -8.16
CA ARG A 20 -6.37 -17.60 -9.49
C ARG A 20 -6.47 -16.37 -10.40
N ARG A 21 -7.02 -15.27 -9.90
CA ARG A 21 -7.15 -14.01 -10.64
C ARG A 21 -5.78 -13.39 -10.96
N HIS A 22 -4.86 -13.37 -9.99
CA HIS A 22 -3.47 -12.94 -10.20
C HIS A 22 -2.84 -13.66 -11.39
N LYS A 23 -2.91 -15.00 -11.42
CA LYS A 23 -2.34 -15.82 -12.50
C LYS A 23 -3.00 -15.59 -13.87
N ALA A 24 -4.27 -15.17 -13.90
CA ALA A 24 -5.01 -14.94 -15.14
C ALA A 24 -4.71 -13.58 -15.79
N VAL A 25 -4.39 -12.56 -14.99
CA VAL A 25 -4.31 -11.16 -15.47
C VAL A 25 -2.91 -10.56 -15.41
N LEU A 26 -2.01 -11.09 -14.57
CA LEU A 26 -0.65 -10.58 -14.44
C LEU A 26 0.35 -11.43 -15.24
N PRO A 27 1.40 -10.79 -15.80
CA PRO A 27 2.41 -11.53 -16.53
C PRO A 27 3.27 -12.39 -15.60
N LYS A 28 3.81 -13.48 -16.14
CA LYS A 28 4.52 -14.52 -15.37
C LYS A 28 5.77 -14.05 -14.61
N TRP A 29 6.33 -12.89 -14.96
CA TRP A 29 7.51 -12.33 -14.29
C TRP A 29 7.18 -11.55 -13.00
N ILE A 30 5.89 -11.34 -12.69
CA ILE A 30 5.46 -10.82 -11.39
C ILE A 30 5.29 -12.03 -10.45
N ALA A 31 6.33 -12.32 -9.68
CA ALA A 31 6.41 -13.50 -8.83
C ALA A 31 5.86 -13.25 -7.42
N LEU A 32 5.18 -14.25 -6.88
CA LEU A 32 4.84 -14.36 -5.47
C LEU A 32 5.84 -15.32 -4.81
N TYR A 33 6.47 -14.90 -3.71
CA TYR A 33 7.59 -15.62 -3.10
C TYR A 33 7.19 -16.70 -2.08
N TYR A 34 5.89 -16.87 -1.82
CA TYR A 34 5.36 -17.83 -0.86
C TYR A 34 4.62 -18.96 -1.56
N ASN A 35 4.77 -20.19 -1.06
CA ASN A 35 4.02 -21.36 -1.54
C ASN A 35 2.51 -21.15 -1.40
N GLU A 36 2.11 -20.57 -0.27
CA GLU A 36 0.76 -20.08 0.00
C GLU A 36 0.81 -18.56 0.07
N PRO A 37 0.44 -17.86 -1.02
CA PRO A 37 0.45 -16.41 -1.03
C PRO A 37 -0.47 -15.81 0.03
N ILE A 38 0.02 -14.75 0.66
CA ILE A 38 -0.68 -14.03 1.73
C ILE A 38 -1.19 -12.71 1.17
N GLU A 39 -2.48 -12.46 1.35
CA GLU A 39 -3.06 -11.14 1.10
C GLU A 39 -2.91 -10.28 2.35
N LEU A 40 -2.02 -9.28 2.29
CA LEU A 40 -1.88 -8.28 3.34
C LEU A 40 -2.93 -7.17 3.13
N VAL A 41 -3.73 -6.87 4.15
CA VAL A 41 -4.85 -5.92 4.07
C VAL A 41 -4.62 -4.62 4.84
N SER A 42 -3.71 -4.63 5.82
CA SER A 42 -3.32 -3.43 6.56
C SER A 42 -1.92 -3.56 7.15
N GLY A 43 -1.34 -2.43 7.54
CA GLY A 43 -0.06 -2.41 8.25
C GLY A 43 0.01 -1.21 9.19
N SER A 44 0.75 -1.36 10.29
CA SER A 44 1.01 -0.31 11.27
C SER A 44 2.36 -0.53 11.93
N GLY A 45 3.22 0.50 11.90
CA GLY A 45 4.60 0.39 12.40
C GLY A 45 5.34 -0.73 11.69
N ARG A 46 5.81 -1.75 12.41
CA ARG A 46 6.53 -2.90 11.83
C ARG A 46 5.66 -4.14 11.61
N HIS A 47 4.34 -4.00 11.72
CA HIS A 47 3.42 -5.12 11.61
C HIS A 47 2.53 -5.01 10.38
N VAL A 48 2.19 -6.16 9.81
CA VAL A 48 1.23 -6.31 8.72
C VAL A 48 0.14 -7.30 9.12
N THR A 49 -1.10 -7.05 8.73
CA THR A 49 -2.25 -7.91 9.01
C THR A 49 -2.77 -8.49 7.71
N ALA A 50 -2.96 -9.81 7.67
CA ALA A 50 -3.50 -10.54 6.55
C ALA A 50 -5.03 -10.60 6.57
N SER A 51 -5.65 -10.93 5.43
CA SER A 51 -7.12 -11.02 5.30
C SER A 51 -7.76 -12.11 6.17
N ASP A 52 -6.98 -13.12 6.57
CA ASP A 52 -7.39 -14.14 7.54
C ASP A 52 -7.44 -13.60 8.99
N GLY A 53 -6.92 -12.40 9.23
CA GLY A 53 -6.89 -11.72 10.53
C GLY A 53 -5.59 -11.93 11.32
N ARG A 54 -4.62 -12.69 10.80
CA ARG A 54 -3.31 -12.85 11.46
C ARG A 54 -2.44 -11.63 11.24
N THR A 55 -1.75 -11.21 12.30
CA THR A 55 -0.77 -10.13 12.26
C THR A 55 0.64 -10.69 12.36
N TYR A 56 1.53 -10.19 11.51
CA TYR A 56 2.92 -10.62 11.39
C TYR A 56 3.85 -9.44 11.70
N LEU A 57 4.97 -9.72 12.36
CA LEU A 57 6.10 -8.80 12.42
C LEU A 57 6.89 -8.91 11.10
N ASP A 58 7.04 -7.79 10.40
CA ASP A 58 7.66 -7.78 9.08
C ASP A 58 9.20 -7.63 9.18
N PHE A 59 9.91 -8.74 8.95
CA PHE A 59 11.36 -8.77 8.79
C PHE A 59 11.82 -8.71 7.32
N PHE A 60 10.89 -8.76 6.37
CA PHE A 60 11.20 -8.69 4.94
C PHE A 60 11.25 -7.23 4.45
N GLY A 61 10.43 -6.36 5.06
CA GLY A 61 10.47 -4.92 4.83
C GLY A 61 10.10 -4.55 3.41
N GLY A 62 9.15 -5.25 2.78
CA GLY A 62 8.74 -4.97 1.40
C GLY A 62 9.90 -5.02 0.40
N ILE A 63 10.77 -6.03 0.49
CA ILE A 63 12.06 -6.07 -0.24
C ILE A 63 12.94 -4.87 0.16
N LEU A 64 13.14 -4.69 1.47
CA LEU A 64 13.98 -3.65 2.05
C LEU A 64 13.58 -2.20 1.70
N THR A 65 12.32 -1.94 1.37
CA THR A 65 11.79 -0.61 1.03
C THR A 65 10.87 0.01 2.08
N THR A 66 10.27 -0.79 2.98
CA THR A 66 9.32 -0.32 4.01
C THR A 66 9.94 -0.23 5.41
N MET A 67 11.27 -0.06 5.50
CA MET A 67 12.02 -0.07 6.76
C MET A 67 11.56 0.97 7.80
N THR A 68 11.02 2.11 7.36
CA THR A 68 10.45 3.16 8.22
C THR A 68 9.12 2.75 8.86
N GLY A 69 8.50 1.67 8.37
CA GLY A 69 7.24 1.13 8.83
C GLY A 69 6.04 1.48 7.95
N TYR A 70 4.92 0.86 8.26
CA TYR A 70 3.63 1.02 7.59
C TYR A 70 2.78 2.09 8.28
N ALA A 71 2.04 2.85 7.48
CA ALA A 71 1.06 3.84 7.94
C ALA A 71 1.62 4.85 8.96
N VAL A 72 2.85 5.33 8.75
CA VAL A 72 3.49 6.35 9.60
C VAL A 72 2.66 7.65 9.52
N PRO A 73 2.06 8.14 10.62
CA PRO A 73 1.11 9.26 10.59
C PRO A 73 1.62 10.50 9.86
N GLU A 74 2.88 10.88 10.11
CA GLU A 74 3.52 12.06 9.53
C GLU A 74 3.70 11.91 8.00
N VAL A 75 3.98 10.70 7.51
CA VAL A 75 4.12 10.42 6.08
C VAL A 75 2.75 10.40 5.39
N VAL A 76 1.76 9.76 6.03
CA VAL A 76 0.39 9.69 5.50
C VAL A 76 -0.20 11.09 5.37
N GLU A 77 -0.07 11.92 6.40
CA GLU A 77 -0.55 13.30 6.39
C GLU A 77 0.14 14.14 5.31
N ALA A 78 1.48 14.05 5.20
CA ALA A 78 2.24 14.76 4.18
C ALA A 78 1.80 14.40 2.74
N ILE A 79 1.60 13.10 2.48
CA ILE A 79 1.10 12.62 1.18
C ILE A 79 -0.31 13.13 0.89
N GLN A 80 -1.23 13.01 1.86
CA GLN A 80 -2.61 13.47 1.70
C GLN A 80 -2.70 14.97 1.44
N SER A 81 -1.93 15.77 2.20
CA SER A 81 -1.86 17.22 2.05
C SER A 81 -1.34 17.64 0.68
N GLN A 82 -0.28 16.98 0.18
CA GLN A 82 0.26 17.27 -1.14
C GLN A 82 -0.70 16.80 -2.25
N ALA A 83 -1.26 15.60 -2.13
CA ALA A 83 -2.20 15.06 -3.12
C ALA A 83 -3.47 15.91 -3.27
N ALA A 84 -3.96 16.50 -2.18
CA ALA A 84 -5.09 17.44 -2.20
C ALA A 84 -4.80 18.73 -2.99
N LYS A 85 -3.52 19.11 -3.15
CA LYS A 85 -3.09 20.25 -3.95
C LYS A 85 -2.79 19.83 -5.39
N MET A 86 -1.91 18.84 -5.55
CA MET A 86 -1.45 18.32 -6.84
C MET A 86 -0.70 16.99 -6.66
N ILE A 87 -1.17 15.94 -7.35
CA ILE A 87 -0.54 14.62 -7.34
C ILE A 87 0.73 14.57 -8.19
N HIS A 88 0.76 15.29 -9.32
CA HIS A 88 1.89 15.26 -10.24
C HIS A 88 2.02 16.57 -11.03
N SER A 89 3.26 17.02 -11.20
CA SER A 89 3.70 17.95 -12.23
C SER A 89 5.00 17.43 -12.85
N SER A 90 5.28 17.81 -14.10
CA SER A 90 6.60 17.56 -14.68
C SER A 90 7.67 18.41 -13.99
N THR A 91 8.93 18.00 -14.16
CA THR A 91 10.10 18.75 -13.67
C THR A 91 10.38 20.03 -14.47
N LEU A 92 9.50 20.40 -15.41
CA LEU A 92 9.58 21.67 -16.13
C LEU A 92 9.14 22.87 -15.28
N TYR A 93 8.57 22.62 -14.10
CA TYR A 93 8.07 23.64 -13.17
C TYR A 93 8.79 23.55 -11.82
N LEU A 94 8.68 24.61 -11.02
CA LEU A 94 9.21 24.66 -9.66
C LEU A 94 8.37 23.78 -8.71
N ILE A 95 9.04 22.94 -7.92
CA ILE A 95 8.43 22.02 -6.96
C ILE A 95 9.08 22.26 -5.60
N SER A 96 8.46 23.07 -4.75
CA SER A 96 9.04 23.46 -3.45
C SER A 96 9.46 22.27 -2.58
N PRO A 97 8.66 21.20 -2.40
CA PRO A 97 9.07 20.05 -1.58
C PRO A 97 10.32 19.34 -2.09
N MET A 98 10.58 19.38 -3.40
CA MET A 98 11.79 18.80 -4.00
C MET A 98 13.04 19.63 -3.64
N ILE A 99 12.92 20.96 -3.69
CA ILE A 99 14.00 21.89 -3.32
C ILE A 99 14.30 21.78 -1.82
N GLU A 100 13.27 21.85 -0.99
CA GLU A 100 13.39 21.75 0.47
C GLU A 100 14.01 20.41 0.93
N LEU A 101 13.76 19.33 0.19
CA LEU A 101 14.42 18.05 0.45
C LEU A 101 15.89 18.09 0.02
N ALA A 102 16.20 18.64 -1.15
CA ALA A 102 17.57 18.75 -1.66
C ALA A 102 18.47 19.60 -0.76
N GLU A 103 17.93 20.60 -0.05
CA GLU A 103 18.66 21.40 0.93
C GLU A 103 19.01 20.63 2.22
N LYS A 104 18.32 19.52 2.51
CA LYS A 104 18.49 18.74 3.74
C LYS A 104 19.44 17.56 3.59
N ILE A 105 19.79 17.19 2.37
CA ILE A 105 20.66 16.04 2.04
C ILE A 105 21.99 16.51 1.48
#